data_AF-A0A7C0ZGI9-F1
#
_entry.id   AF-A0A7C0ZGI9-F1
#
_cell.length_a   1.000
_cell.length_b   1.000
_cell.length_c   1.000
_cell.angle_alpha   90.00
_cell.angle_beta   90.00
_cell.angle_gamma   90.00
#
_symmetry.space_group_name_H-M   'P 1'
#
loop_
_entity.id
_entity.type
_entity.pdbx_description
1 polymer ?
#
loop_
_entity_poly.entity_id
_entity_poly.type
_entity_poly.pdbx_seq_one_letter_code
_entity_poly.pdbx_strand_id
1 'polypeptide(L)'
;MGKEKFTYVGREVSISTDFDNGALARVEEEKTNIFDLWPYEDEEYRDGYIYLRSVTGTGWDLANFCFHFRLEGCKGKEIEFRFHIKEREKEGDVSIVYANPDFPVYSYDGNHWMRMENKSLS
;
A
#
# COMPACT_ATOMS: atom_id res chain seq x y z
N MET A 1 -18.47 -9.40 -2.94
CA MET A 1 -18.04 -9.01 -4.31
C MET A 1 -16.52 -8.97 -4.27
N GLY A 2 -15.81 -9.67 -5.17
CA GLY A 2 -14.34 -9.73 -5.10
C GLY A 2 -13.74 -8.34 -5.33
N LYS A 3 -12.83 -7.90 -4.45
CA LYS A 3 -12.15 -6.61 -4.59
C LYS A 3 -11.33 -6.63 -5.87
N GLU A 4 -11.51 -5.62 -6.71
CA GLU A 4 -10.88 -5.59 -8.03
C GLU A 4 -9.37 -5.38 -7.89
N LYS A 5 -8.61 -6.46 -8.06
CA LYS A 5 -7.20 -6.36 -8.43
C LYS A 5 -7.14 -5.70 -9.81
N PHE A 6 -6.15 -4.84 -10.03
CA PHE A 6 -6.06 -4.10 -11.27
C PHE A 6 -4.63 -4.00 -11.78
N THR A 7 -4.52 -3.62 -13.04
CA THR A 7 -3.29 -3.12 -13.65
C THR A 7 -3.58 -1.75 -14.25
N TYR A 8 -2.94 -0.73 -13.70
CA TYR A 8 -2.93 0.63 -14.23
C TYR A 8 -1.75 0.78 -15.20
N VAL A 9 -2.03 1.28 -16.40
CA VAL A 9 -1.01 1.57 -17.42
C VAL A 9 -0.89 3.08 -17.54
N GLY A 10 0.20 3.63 -16.98
CA GLY A 10 0.53 5.04 -17.08
C GLY A 10 1.28 5.37 -18.36
N ARG A 11 1.73 6.63 -18.47
CA ARG A 11 2.47 7.11 -19.65
C ARG A 11 3.81 6.40 -19.85
N GLU A 12 4.49 6.05 -18.76
CA GLU A 12 5.84 5.50 -18.79
C GLU A 12 6.05 4.23 -17.96
N VAL A 13 5.14 3.93 -17.05
CA VAL A 13 5.24 2.81 -16.09
C VAL A 13 3.88 2.16 -15.90
N SER A 14 3.86 0.94 -15.37
CA SER A 14 2.62 0.27 -14.96
C SER A 14 2.64 -0.04 -13.47
N ILE A 15 1.46 0.04 -12.85
CA ILE A 15 1.23 -0.31 -11.44
C ILE A 15 0.20 -1.43 -11.41
N SER A 16 0.53 -2.55 -10.77
CA SER A 16 -0.37 -3.72 -10.69
C SER A 16 -0.56 -4.18 -9.25
N THR A 17 -1.76 -4.68 -8.96
CA THR A 17 -2.11 -5.41 -7.73
C THR A 17 -2.57 -6.84 -8.02
N ASP A 18 -2.49 -7.28 -9.28
CA ASP A 18 -2.91 -8.62 -9.73
C ASP A 18 -1.89 -9.72 -9.35
N PHE A 19 -1.71 -9.92 -8.05
CA PHE A 19 -0.90 -10.98 -7.44
C PHE A 19 -1.38 -11.22 -5.99
N ASP A 20 -0.84 -12.24 -5.33
CA ASP A 20 -1.23 -12.57 -3.96
C ASP A 20 -0.84 -11.46 -2.98
N ASN A 21 -1.78 -11.06 -2.13
CA ASN A 21 -1.66 -9.91 -1.22
C ASN A 21 -1.42 -8.56 -1.91
N GLY A 22 -1.64 -8.44 -3.23
CA GLY A 22 -1.70 -7.14 -3.89
C GLY A 22 -2.86 -6.32 -3.32
N ALA A 23 -2.56 -5.09 -2.90
CA ALA A 23 -3.50 -4.25 -2.18
C ALA A 23 -3.31 -2.77 -2.55
N LEU A 24 -4.29 -2.18 -3.22
CA LEU A 24 -4.39 -0.75 -3.49
C LEU A 24 -5.80 -0.52 -4.03
N ALA A 25 -6.51 0.50 -3.58
CA ALA A 25 -7.88 0.73 -4.03
C ALA A 25 -7.91 1.44 -5.38
N ARG A 26 -7.08 2.48 -5.53
CA ARG A 26 -7.08 3.34 -6.71
C ARG A 26 -5.70 3.97 -6.93
N VAL A 27 -5.42 4.20 -8.20
CA VAL A 27 -4.24 4.92 -8.71
C VAL A 27 -4.73 5.93 -9.74
N GLU A 28 -4.20 7.14 -9.70
CA GLU A 28 -4.34 8.14 -10.76
C GLU A 28 -2.99 8.77 -11.09
N GLU A 29 -2.73 9.06 -12.37
CA GLU A 29 -1.50 9.71 -12.83
C GLU A 29 -1.77 11.18 -13.18
N GLU A 30 -1.43 12.09 -12.28
CA GLU A 30 -1.59 13.54 -12.47
C GLU A 30 -0.67 14.06 -13.58
N LYS A 31 0.60 13.64 -13.54
CA LYS A 31 1.66 13.98 -14.50
C LYS A 31 2.54 12.77 -14.71
N THR A 32 3.35 12.77 -15.78
CA THR A 32 4.31 11.69 -16.03
C THR A 32 5.08 11.36 -14.75
N ASN A 33 4.96 10.12 -14.29
CA ASN A 33 5.64 9.58 -13.10
C ASN A 33 5.22 10.19 -11.74
N ILE A 34 4.09 10.92 -11.67
CA ILE A 34 3.51 11.43 -10.41
C ILE A 34 2.14 10.80 -10.21
N PHE A 35 1.99 10.00 -9.17
CA PHE A 35 0.79 9.21 -8.92
C PHE A 35 0.13 9.56 -7.58
N ASP A 36 -1.17 9.79 -7.62
CA ASP A 36 -2.02 9.81 -6.43
C ASP A 36 -2.54 8.40 -6.17
N LEU A 37 -2.35 7.94 -4.93
CA LEU A 37 -2.60 6.57 -4.49
C LEU A 37 -3.59 6.55 -3.32
N TRP A 38 -4.62 5.72 -3.42
CA TRP A 38 -5.58 5.49 -2.34
C TRP A 38 -5.46 4.03 -1.87
N PRO A 39 -4.97 3.78 -0.65
CA PRO A 39 -5.16 2.52 0.03
C PRO A 39 -6.65 2.23 0.23
N TYR A 40 -7.02 0.96 0.40
CA TYR A 40 -8.37 0.59 0.80
C TYR A 40 -8.68 1.12 2.22
N GLU A 41 -9.93 1.46 2.48
CA GLU A 41 -10.46 1.79 3.81
C GLU A 41 -10.79 0.52 4.62
N ASP A 42 -10.82 0.61 5.95
CA ASP A 42 -11.14 -0.53 6.85
C ASP A 42 -12.43 -1.28 6.45
N GLU A 43 -13.44 -0.54 6.00
CA GLU A 43 -14.73 -1.12 5.60
C GLU A 43 -14.60 -1.94 4.32
N GLU A 44 -13.69 -1.56 3.43
CA GLU A 44 -13.33 -2.30 2.23
C GLU A 44 -12.51 -3.55 2.58
N TYR A 45 -12.01 -3.70 3.81
CA TYR A 45 -11.38 -4.93 4.32
C TYR A 45 -12.33 -5.94 4.96
N ARG A 46 -13.55 -5.54 5.33
CA ARG A 46 -14.47 -6.33 6.17
C ARG A 46 -14.89 -7.69 5.59
N ASP A 47 -14.94 -7.84 4.26
CA ASP A 47 -15.36 -9.10 3.60
C ASP A 47 -14.18 -10.01 3.18
N GLY A 48 -12.95 -9.63 3.49
CA GLY A 48 -11.75 -10.35 3.07
C GLY A 48 -10.58 -10.00 3.97
N TYR A 49 -10.56 -10.64 5.14
CA TYR A 49 -9.49 -10.53 6.12
C TYR A 49 -8.15 -10.92 5.48
N ILE A 50 -7.23 -9.95 5.32
CA ILE A 50 -5.82 -10.25 5.10
C ILE A 50 -5.24 -10.55 6.47
N TYR A 51 -5.20 -11.84 6.81
CA TYR A 51 -4.60 -12.30 8.04
C TYR A 51 -3.07 -12.24 7.92
N LEU A 52 -2.43 -11.26 8.54
CA LEU A 52 -0.98 -11.33 8.77
C LEU A 52 -0.73 -12.24 9.97
N ARG A 53 0.15 -13.23 9.78
CA ARG A 53 0.59 -14.11 10.86
C ARG A 53 1.41 -13.28 11.86
N SER A 54 0.93 -13.18 13.09
CA SER A 54 1.59 -12.41 14.14
C SER A 54 3.04 -12.85 14.33
N VAL A 55 3.96 -11.87 14.36
CA VAL A 55 5.40 -12.08 14.56
C VAL A 55 5.70 -12.50 16.01
N THR A 56 4.79 -12.26 16.95
CA THR A 56 4.96 -12.55 18.39
C THR A 56 4.30 -13.85 18.84
N GLY A 57 3.66 -14.60 17.93
CA GLY A 57 3.12 -15.92 18.21
C GLY A 57 1.81 -15.94 19.03
N THR A 58 1.19 -14.78 19.29
CA THR A 58 -0.08 -14.69 20.00
C THR A 58 -1.08 -13.84 19.21
N GLY A 59 -1.93 -14.49 18.42
CA GLY A 59 -3.07 -13.85 17.75
C GLY A 59 -2.87 -13.55 16.27
N TRP A 60 -3.95 -13.07 15.65
CA TRP A 60 -3.98 -12.55 14.29
C TRP A 60 -3.86 -11.03 14.38
N ASP A 61 -2.83 -10.44 13.77
CA ASP A 61 -2.68 -8.99 13.73
C ASP A 61 -3.46 -8.45 12.51
N LEU A 62 -4.41 -7.56 12.76
CA LEU A 62 -5.14 -6.85 11.71
C LEU A 62 -4.26 -5.68 11.22
N ALA A 63 -3.71 -5.79 10.02
CA ALA A 63 -3.01 -4.67 9.38
C ALA A 63 -3.98 -3.86 8.52
N ASN A 64 -4.38 -2.70 9.03
CA ASN A 64 -5.42 -1.86 8.42
C ASN A 64 -4.88 -0.74 7.49
N PHE A 65 -3.61 -0.80 7.05
CA PHE A 65 -3.10 0.06 5.97
C PHE A 65 -2.18 -0.74 5.05
N CYS A 66 -2.73 -1.70 4.33
CA CYS A 66 -1.95 -2.47 3.36
C CYS A 66 -2.03 -1.77 1.99
N PHE A 67 -0.95 -1.09 1.59
CA PHE A 67 -0.66 -0.98 0.17
C PHE A 67 0.42 -2.00 -0.18
N HIS A 68 0.26 -2.68 -1.31
CA HIS A 68 1.22 -3.62 -1.86
C HIS A 68 0.96 -3.70 -3.37
N PHE A 69 1.86 -3.13 -4.15
CA PHE A 69 1.72 -3.08 -5.59
C PHE A 69 3.08 -3.33 -6.25
N ARG A 70 3.04 -3.78 -7.49
CA ARG A 70 4.22 -3.96 -8.34
C ARG A 70 4.29 -2.83 -9.35
N LEU A 71 5.45 -2.20 -9.43
CA LEU A 71 5.79 -1.15 -10.38
C LEU A 71 6.74 -1.68 -11.45
N GLU A 72 6.35 -1.60 -12.73
CA GLU A 72 7.20 -2.04 -13.84
C GLU A 72 7.60 -0.87 -14.75
N GLY A 73 8.73 -1.02 -15.44
CA GLY A 73 9.25 0.02 -16.35
C GLY A 73 9.88 1.23 -15.66
N CYS A 74 10.17 1.17 -14.35
CA CYS A 74 10.67 2.28 -13.54
C CYS A 74 12.19 2.49 -13.55
N LYS A 75 12.96 1.63 -14.25
CA LYS A 75 14.43 1.68 -14.21
C LYS A 75 14.97 3.03 -14.69
N GLY A 76 15.73 3.70 -13.82
CA GLY A 76 16.37 4.99 -14.12
C GLY A 76 15.42 6.19 -14.12
N LYS A 77 14.19 6.03 -13.61
CA LYS A 77 13.19 7.10 -13.53
C LYS A 77 13.03 7.57 -12.09
N GLU A 78 12.75 8.86 -11.94
CA GLU A 78 12.26 9.43 -10.69
C GLU A 78 10.73 9.34 -10.69
N ILE A 79 10.16 8.75 -9.64
CA ILE A 79 8.73 8.47 -9.52
C ILE A 79 8.27 8.95 -8.15
N GLU A 80 7.19 9.73 -8.15
CA GLU A 80 6.58 10.28 -6.93
C GLU A 80 5.25 9.60 -6.67
N PHE A 81 5.07 9.13 -5.44
CA PHE A 81 3.81 8.56 -4.94
C PHE A 81 3.24 9.45 -3.84
N ARG A 82 2.00 9.88 -4.01
CA ARG A 82 1.23 10.67 -3.04
C ARG A 82 0.13 9.80 -2.47
N PHE A 83 0.27 9.40 -1.22
CA PHE A 83 -0.72 8.55 -0.57
C PHE A 83 -1.79 9.41 0.11
N HIS A 84 -3.04 9.21 -0.30
CA HIS A 84 -4.21 9.82 0.31
C HIS A 84 -4.65 9.00 1.52
N ILE A 85 -4.00 9.23 2.66
CA ILE A 85 -4.28 8.55 3.92
C ILE A 85 -5.02 9.52 4.85
N LYS A 86 -6.12 9.06 5.46
CA LYS A 86 -6.80 9.79 6.54
C LYS A 86 -6.39 9.22 7.89
N GLU A 87 -5.90 10.08 8.78
CA GLU A 87 -5.71 9.74 10.18
C GLU A 87 -7.07 9.43 10.83
N ARG A 88 -7.16 8.33 11.58
CA ARG A 88 -8.35 7.98 12.36
C ARG A 88 -8.01 8.06 13.85
N GLU A 89 -8.89 8.67 14.63
CA GLU A 89 -8.77 8.68 16.08
C GLU A 89 -9.13 7.31 16.66
N LYS A 90 -8.40 6.89 17.69
CA LYS A 90 -8.54 5.58 18.32
C LYS A 90 -9.77 5.56 19.25
N GLU A 91 -10.92 5.10 18.75
CA GLU A 91 -12.06 4.75 19.61
C GLU A 91 -12.28 3.23 19.63
N GLY A 92 -11.89 2.60 20.74
CA GLY A 92 -12.37 1.26 21.14
C GLY A 92 -11.86 0.04 20.38
N ASP A 93 -11.08 0.21 19.30
CA ASP A 93 -10.69 -0.91 18.44
C ASP A 93 -9.45 -1.69 18.96
N VAL A 94 -9.41 -3.01 18.69
CA VAL A 94 -8.27 -3.89 19.05
C VAL A 94 -7.05 -3.68 18.16
N SER A 95 -7.18 -2.91 17.07
CA SER A 95 -6.11 -2.55 16.14
C SER A 95 -5.85 -1.05 16.14
N ILE A 96 -4.57 -0.66 16.18
CA ILE A 96 -4.14 0.75 16.12
C ILE A 96 -4.04 1.19 14.66
N VAL A 97 -4.61 2.35 14.38
CA VAL A 97 -4.39 3.11 13.15
C VAL A 97 -3.06 3.83 13.26
N TYR A 98 -2.03 3.34 12.57
CA TYR A 98 -0.78 4.09 12.42
C TYR A 98 -0.95 5.06 11.25
N ALA A 99 -1.32 6.30 11.56
CA ALA A 99 -1.31 7.42 10.61
C ALA A 99 0.11 7.95 10.37
N ASN A 100 1.10 7.07 10.37
CA ASN A 100 2.42 7.43 9.92
C ASN A 100 2.91 6.37 8.93
N PRO A 101 2.95 6.67 7.61
CA PRO A 101 3.57 5.80 6.62
C PRO A 101 5.09 5.82 6.78
N ASP A 102 5.60 5.77 8.01
CA ASP A 102 6.96 6.22 8.33
C ASP A 102 8.04 5.35 7.69
N PHE A 103 7.69 4.14 7.24
CA PHE A 103 8.62 3.21 6.61
C PHE A 103 7.94 2.37 5.52
N PRO A 104 7.56 2.95 4.36
CA PRO A 104 7.21 2.11 3.22
C PRO A 104 8.42 1.21 2.93
N VAL A 105 8.16 -0.06 2.65
CA VAL A 105 9.19 -1.02 2.25
C VAL A 105 9.05 -1.32 0.78
N TYR A 106 10.18 -1.61 0.13
CA TYR A 106 10.22 -2.02 -1.27
C TYR A 106 11.17 -3.19 -1.46
N SER A 107 10.92 -3.96 -2.51
CA SER A 107 11.75 -5.09 -2.92
C SER A 107 11.79 -5.18 -4.44
N TYR A 108 12.96 -5.56 -4.99
CA TYR A 108 13.11 -5.84 -6.42
C TYR A 108 12.90 -7.31 -6.76
N ASP A 109 13.04 -8.21 -5.78
CA ASP A 109 13.03 -9.67 -5.98
C ASP A 109 11.95 -10.41 -5.17
N GLY A 110 11.18 -9.68 -4.35
CA GLY A 110 10.16 -10.22 -3.46
C GLY A 110 10.70 -10.92 -2.20
N ASN A 111 12.02 -11.08 -2.08
CA ASN A 111 12.67 -11.81 -0.98
C ASN A 111 13.41 -10.87 -0.03
N HIS A 112 14.09 -9.85 -0.56
CA HIS A 112 14.85 -8.88 0.20
C HIS A 112 14.13 -7.54 0.21
N TRP A 113 13.79 -7.06 1.40
CA TRP A 113 13.01 -5.85 1.61
C TRP A 113 13.87 -4.75 2.23
N MET A 114 13.76 -3.55 1.67
CA MET A 114 14.46 -2.35 2.13
C MET A 114 13.44 -1.29 2.53
N ARG A 115 13.82 -0.42 3.48
CA ARG A 115 13.02 0.76 3.82
C ARG A 115 13.28 1.86 2.80
N MET A 116 12.22 2.52 2.34
CA MET A 116 12.37 3.77 1.58
C MET A 116 12.75 4.89 2.54
N GLU A 117 13.62 5.80 2.10
CA GLU A 117 13.87 7.04 2.82
C GLU A 117 12.61 7.91 2.75
N ASN A 118 11.93 8.08 3.87
CA ASN A 118 10.76 8.94 3.94
C ASN A 118 11.20 10.42 3.91
N LYS A 119 10.73 11.18 2.92
CA LYS A 119 10.94 12.65 2.85
C LYS A 119 9.81 13.43 3.52
N SER A 120 8.78 12.77 4.02
CA SER A 120 7.65 13.40 4.69
C SER A 120 7.98 13.61 6.17
N LEU A 121 8.70 14.68 6.49
CA LEU A 121 8.65 15.48 7.73
C LEU A 121 9.84 16.45 7.73
N SER A 122 9.65 17.62 7.11
CA SER A 122 10.43 18.84 7.36
C SER A 122 9.49 20.00 7.63
#